data_AF-A0AAU8GAT7-F1
#
_entry.id   AF-A0AAU8GAT7-F1
#
_cell.length_a   1.000
_cell.length_b   1.000
_cell.length_c   1.000
_cell.angle_alpha   90.00
_cell.angle_beta   90.00
_cell.angle_gamma   90.00
#
_symmetry.space_group_name_H-M   'P 1'
#
loop_
_entity.id
_entity.type
_entity.pdbx_description
1 polymer ?
#
loop_
_entity_poly.entity_id
_entity_poly.type
_entity_poly.pdbx_seq_one_letter_code
_entity_poly.pdbx_strand_id
1 'polypeptide(L)' 'MLKTLAGLVIGVAGAVLLASIVIDAGYLAFASEDFALRMALSLVGLFMVHQGYRLVTSSRAGGARK' A
#
# COMPACT_ATOMS: atom_id res chain seq x y z
N MET A 1 0.70 7.01 -18.54
CA MET A 1 -0.33 6.02 -18.17
C MET A 1 0.23 4.84 -17.38
N LEU A 2 1.24 4.10 -17.86
CA LEU A 2 1.74 2.89 -17.17
C LEU A 2 2.20 3.13 -15.71
N LYS A 3 2.94 4.21 -15.46
CA LYS A 3 3.39 4.58 -14.10
C LYS A 3 2.25 4.90 -13.14
N THR A 4 1.17 5.50 -13.65
CA THR A 4 -0.03 5.82 -12.89
C THR A 4 -0.81 4.56 -12.54
N LEU A 5 -0.92 3.62 -13.48
CA LEU A 5 -1.58 2.34 -13.28
C LEU A 5 -0.81 1.47 -12.28
N ALA A 6 0.53 1.42 -12.41
CA ALA A 6 1.39 0.76 -11.44
C ALA A 6 1.28 1.39 -10.04
N GLY A 7 1.28 2.73 -9.94
CA GLY A 7 1.08 3.43 -8.67
C GLY A 7 -0.28 3.13 -8.02
N LEU A 8 -1.35 3.05 -8.82
CA LEU A 8 -2.67 2.68 -8.33
C LEU A 8 -2.69 1.25 -7.78
N VAL A 9 -2.15 0.28 -8.53
CA VAL A 9 -2.10 -1.12 -8.10
C VAL A 9 -1.31 -1.29 -6.80
N ILE A 10 -0.13 -0.66 -6.70
CA ILE A 10 0.71 -0.70 -5.50
C ILE A 10 -0.02 -0.06 -4.31
N GLY A 11 -0.67 1.09 -4.53
CA GLY A 11 -1.42 1.77 -3.48
C GLY A 11 -2.61 0.96 -2.97
N VAL A 12 -3.39 0.36 -3.88
CA VAL A 12 -4.53 -0.49 -3.54
C VAL A 12 -4.06 -1.75 -2.81
N ALA A 13 -2.99 -2.41 -3.26
CA ALA A 13 -2.42 -3.56 -2.57
C ALA A 13 -2.00 -3.25 -1.12
N GLY A 14 -1.35 -2.09 -0.90
CA GLY A 14 -1.00 -1.63 0.44
C GLY A 14 -2.23 -1.36 1.32
N ALA A 15 -3.28 -0.76 0.76
CA ALA A 15 -4.54 -0.51 1.47
C ALA A 15 -5.27 -1.81 1.84
N VAL A 16 -5.31 -2.79 0.92
CA VAL A 16 -5.87 -4.12 1.19
C VAL A 16 -5.10 -4.82 2.29
N LEU A 17 -3.76 -4.78 2.27
CA LEU A 17 -2.93 -5.37 3.32
C LEU A 17 -3.23 -4.75 4.70
N LEU A 18 -3.31 -3.42 4.78
CA LEU A 18 -3.69 -2.72 6.01
C LEU A 18 -5.10 -3.12 6.49
N ALA A 19 -6.08 -3.13 5.59
CA ALA A 19 -7.45 -3.54 5.91
C ALA A 19 -7.49 -4.98 6.44
N SER A 20 -6.68 -5.87 5.85
CA SER A 20 -6.59 -7.28 6.24
C SER A 20 -6.05 -7.48 7.67
N ILE A 21 -5.15 -6.59 8.12
CA ILE A 21 -4.62 -6.60 9.49
C ILE A 21 -5.70 -6.16 10.50
N VAL A 22 -6.52 -5.17 10.13
CA VAL A 22 -7.58 -4.61 10.98
C VAL A 22 -8.73 -5.60 11.17
N ILE A 23 -9.14 -6.30 10.12
CA ILE A 23 -10.24 -7.28 10.19
C ILE A 23 -9.81 -8.65 10.72
N ASP A 24 -8.55 -8.79 11.16
CA ASP A 24 -7.95 -10.06 11.59
C ASP A 24 -8.22 -11.18 10.59
N ALA A 25 -7.96 -10.90 9.30
CA ALA A 25 -8.28 -11.82 8.22
C ALA A 25 -7.57 -13.17 8.48
N GLY A 26 -8.29 -14.28 8.39
CA GLY A 26 -7.78 -15.60 8.82
C GLY A 26 -6.47 -16.06 8.15
N TYR A 27 -6.12 -15.55 6.96
CA TYR A 27 -4.82 -15.83 6.32
C TYR A 27 -3.64 -15.03 6.91
N LEU A 28 -3.90 -14.02 7.73
CA LEU A 28 -2.95 -13.24 8.53
C LEU A 28 -2.98 -13.64 10.00
N ALA A 29 -3.73 -14.68 10.40
CA ALA A 29 -3.79 -15.14 11.79
C ALA A 29 -2.39 -15.44 12.37
N PHE A 30 -1.47 -15.93 11.53
CA PHE A 30 -0.07 -16.16 11.92
C PHE A 30 0.71 -14.87 12.27
N ALA A 31 0.25 -13.73 11.76
CA ALA A 31 0.83 -12.42 11.98
C ALA A 31 0.09 -11.60 13.05
N SER A 32 -1.11 -12.01 13.45
CA SER A 32 -1.93 -11.28 14.42
C SER A 32 -1.64 -11.65 15.88
N GLU A 33 -1.05 -12.83 16.11
CA GLU A 33 -0.58 -13.28 17.42
C GLU A 33 0.69 -12.56 17.89
N ASP A 34 1.50 -12.04 16.97
CA ASP A 34 2.76 -11.34 17.27
C ASP A 34 2.65 -9.84 16.95
N PHE A 35 2.58 -9.02 18.01
CA PHE A 35 2.44 -7.56 17.91
C PHE A 35 3.53 -6.93 17.04
N ALA A 36 4.78 -7.41 17.13
CA ALA A 36 5.89 -6.87 16.37
C ALA A 36 5.71 -7.11 14.86
N LEU A 37 5.21 -8.31 14.48
CA LEU A 37 4.93 -8.66 13.09
C LEU A 37 3.77 -7.83 12.53
N ARG A 38 2.72 -7.66 13.33
CA ARG A 38 1.56 -6.82 13.02
C ARG A 38 1.97 -5.36 12.75
N MET A 39 2.84 -4.83 13.59
CA MET A 39 3.38 -3.48 13.44
C MET A 39 4.25 -3.36 12.18
N ALA A 40 5.13 -4.33 11.93
CA ALA A 40 5.97 -4.37 10.73
C ALA A 40 5.15 -4.42 9.44
N LEU A 41 4.15 -5.29 9.36
CA LEU A 41 3.25 -5.39 8.21
C LEU A 41 2.44 -4.10 8.01
N SER A 42 2.02 -3.45 9.09
CA SER A 42 1.33 -2.16 9.01
C SER A 42 2.22 -1.07 8.41
N LEU A 43 3.51 -1.03 8.81
CA LEU A 43 4.48 -0.10 8.22
C LEU A 43 4.72 -0.40 6.73
N VAL A 44 4.80 -1.68 6.35
CA VAL A 44 4.94 -2.10 4.96
C VAL A 44 3.71 -1.67 4.14
N GLY A 45 2.50 -1.93 4.62
CA GLY A 45 1.27 -1.53 3.97
C GLY A 45 1.18 -0.02 3.78
N LEU A 46 1.52 0.76 4.82
CA LEU A 46 1.55 2.22 4.76
C LEU A 46 2.59 2.73 3.75
N PHE A 47 3.79 2.12 3.74
CA PHE A 47 4.83 2.46 2.77
C PHE A 47 4.37 2.20 1.33
N MET A 48 3.69 1.07 1.07
CA MET A 48 3.14 0.77 -0.26
C MET A 48 2.09 1.81 -0.69
N VAL A 49 1.17 2.19 0.21
CA VAL A 49 0.20 3.26 -0.06
C VAL A 49 0.92 4.57 -0.41
N HIS A 50 1.95 4.93 0.36
CA HIS A 50 2.72 6.14 0.12
C HIS A 50 3.47 6.13 -1.22
N GLN A 51 4.12 5.01 -1.58
CA GLN A 51 4.79 4.87 -2.88
C GLN A 51 3.79 4.91 -4.04
N GLY A 52 2.64 4.25 -3.89
CA GLY A 52 1.56 4.29 -4.86
C GLY A 52 1.09 5.73 -5.13
N TYR A 53 0.86 6.50 -4.06
CA TYR A 53 0.50 7.91 -4.16
C TYR A 53 1.58 8.74 -4.86
N ARG A 54 2.86 8.57 -4.52
CA ARG A 54 3.98 9.28 -5.17
C ARG A 54 4.09 8.96 -6.66
N LEU A 55 3.87 7.70 -7.06
CA LEU A 55 3.90 7.28 -8.46
C LEU A 55 2.75 7.89 -9.28
N VAL A 56 1.56 7.95 -8.69
CA VAL A 56 0.38 8.58 -9.32
C VAL A 56 0.58 10.09 -9.46
N THR A 57 1.05 10.76 -8.41
CA THR A 57 1.21 12.22 -8.37
C THR A 57 2.40 12.71 -9.19
N SER A 58 3.54 12.02 -9.18
CA SER A 58 4.70 12.35 -10.05
C SER A 58 4.35 12.25 -11.54
N SER A 59 3.46 11.31 -11.91
CA SER A 59 2.96 11.18 -13.27
C SER A 59 2.06 12.36 -13.69
N ARG A 60 1.31 12.96 -12.75
CA ARG A 60 0.51 14.18 -13.00
C ARG A 60 1.38 15.42 -13.16
N ALA A 61 2.41 15.57 -12.33
CA ALA A 61 3.33 16.71 -12.39
C ALA A 61 4.13 16.78 -13.70
N GLY A 62 4.52 15.63 -14.27
CA GLY A 62 5.18 15.57 -15.58
C GLY A 62 4.25 15.77 -16.78
N GLY A 63 2.94 15.57 -16.61
CA GLY A 63 1.93 15.78 -17.65
C GLY A 63 1.45 17.22 -17.78
N ALA A 64 1.53 18.02 -16.71
CA ALA A 64 1.16 19.44 -16.72
C ALA A 64 2.19 20.35 -17.39
N ARG A 65 3.30 19.79 -17.92
CA ARG A 65 4.41 20.52 -18.56
C ARG A 65 4.57 20.20 -20.05
N LYS A 66 3.55 19.64 -20.68
CA LYS A 66 3.49 19.42 -22.14
C LYS A 66 2.30 20.13 -22.74
#